data_AF-X1DCC5-F1
#
_entry.id   AF-X1DCC5-F1
#
_cell.length_a   1.000
_cell.length_b   1.000
_cell.length_c   1.000
_cell.angle_alpha   90.00
_cell.angle_beta   90.00
_cell.angle_gamma   90.00
#
_symmetry.space_group_name_H-M   'P 1'
#
loop_
_entity.id
_entity.type
_entity.pdbx_description
1 polymer ?
#
loop_
_entity_poly.entity_id
_entity_poly.type
_entity_poly.pdbx_seq_one_letter_code
_entity_poly.pdbx_strand_id
1 'polypeptide(L)'
;LEGLMFGLIADSVLYLKVDKETEIEFTARGLEAFTYNKKGKEFKMSYYQAPEEALEDHEEMKSWANKAYGAALKAASKKRKK
;
A
#
# COMPACT_ATOMS: atom_id res chain seq x y z
N LEU A 1 16.40 3.83 11.77
CA LEU A 1 15.05 3.63 11.21
C LEU A 1 15.01 4.36 9.87
N GLU A 2 15.21 3.65 8.76
CA GLU A 2 15.09 4.26 7.44
C GLU A 2 13.60 4.49 7.15
N GLY A 3 13.23 5.69 6.70
CA GLY A 3 11.86 6.12 6.44
C GLY A 3 11.15 5.29 5.38
N LEU A 4 10.73 4.08 5.76
CA LEU A 4 9.94 3.19 4.94
C LEU A 4 8.51 3.73 4.90
N MET A 5 8.16 4.34 3.77
CA MET A 5 6.78 4.72 3.49
C MET A 5 5.96 3.45 3.26
N PHE A 6 5.27 3.01 4.31
CA PHE A 6 4.36 1.85 4.27
C PHE A 6 2.90 2.27 4.08
N GLY A 7 2.57 3.54 4.31
CA GLY A 7 1.25 4.10 4.06
C GLY A 7 1.33 5.58 3.67
N LEU A 8 0.32 6.05 2.95
CA LEU A 8 0.12 7.45 2.58
C LEU A 8 -1.36 7.79 2.70
N ILE A 9 -1.67 9.01 3.10
CA ILE A 9 -3.05 9.53 3.09
C ILE A 9 -3.11 10.55 1.95
N ALA A 10 -4.02 10.33 1.00
CA ALA A 10 -4.26 11.21 -0.12
C ALA A 10 -5.77 11.34 -0.33
N ASP A 11 -6.26 12.55 -0.58
CA ASP A 11 -7.69 12.81 -0.80
C ASP A 11 -8.60 12.30 0.35
N SER A 12 -8.13 12.40 1.60
CA SER A 12 -8.78 11.80 2.79
C SER A 12 -8.94 10.28 2.76
N VAL A 13 -8.27 9.60 1.83
CA VAL A 13 -8.25 8.13 1.75
C VAL A 13 -6.89 7.63 2.23
N LEU A 14 -6.92 6.62 3.11
CA LEU A 14 -5.72 5.92 3.55
C LEU A 14 -5.34 4.89 2.49
N TYR A 15 -4.11 4.99 2.02
CA TYR A 15 -3.52 4.04 1.10
C TYR A 15 -2.36 3.31 1.77
N LEU A 16 -2.37 1.99 1.68
CA LEU A 16 -1.37 1.10 2.26
C LEU A 16 -0.52 0.47 1.16
N LYS A 17 0.77 0.32 1.44
CA LYS A 17 1.68 -0.31 0.50
C LYS A 17 1.37 -1.80 0.41
N VAL A 18 1.35 -2.34 -0.80
CA VAL A 18 1.19 -3.77 -1.02
C VAL A 18 2.39 -4.32 -1.78
N ASP A 19 2.69 -5.59 -1.57
CA ASP A 19 3.61 -6.36 -2.42
C ASP A 19 2.80 -7.19 -3.42
N LYS A 20 3.44 -7.98 -4.29
CA LYS A 20 2.73 -8.82 -5.27
C LYS A 20 1.78 -9.82 -4.63
N GLU A 21 2.13 -10.35 -3.46
CA GLU A 21 1.28 -11.31 -2.74
C GLU A 21 0.04 -10.63 -2.16
N THR A 22 0.22 -9.46 -1.53
CA THR A 22 -0.90 -8.69 -0.97
C THR A 22 -1.72 -8.01 -2.07
N GLU A 23 -1.11 -7.53 -3.14
CA GLU A 23 -1.79 -6.91 -4.29
C GLU A 23 -2.94 -7.79 -4.82
N ILE A 24 -2.73 -9.11 -4.88
CA ILE A 24 -3.76 -10.06 -5.32
C ILE A 24 -4.94 -10.06 -4.35
N GLU A 25 -4.67 -10.08 -3.05
CA GLU A 25 -5.70 -10.07 -2.00
C GLU A 25 -6.50 -8.74 -1.98
N PHE A 26 -5.82 -7.61 -2.18
CA PHE A 26 -6.46 -6.30 -2.27
C PHE A 26 -7.28 -6.15 -3.56
N THR A 27 -6.73 -6.57 -4.70
CA THR A 27 -7.43 -6.52 -5.99
C THR A 27 -8.64 -7.48 -5.99
N ALA A 28 -8.52 -8.65 -5.36
CA ALA A 28 -9.63 -9.59 -5.20
C ALA A 28 -10.77 -9.05 -4.34
N ARG A 29 -10.44 -8.19 -3.36
CA ARG A 29 -11.42 -7.42 -2.56
C ARG A 29 -12.00 -6.22 -3.31
N GLY A 30 -11.55 -5.94 -4.54
CA GLY A 30 -11.99 -4.78 -5.32
C GLY A 30 -11.39 -3.46 -4.88
N LEU A 31 -10.31 -3.48 -4.09
CA LEU A 31 -9.62 -2.27 -3.64
C LEU A 31 -8.85 -1.65 -4.80
N GLU A 32 -8.98 -0.34 -4.97
CA GLU A 32 -8.33 0.37 -6.06
C GLU A 32 -6.88 0.73 -5.70
N ALA A 33 -6.00 0.54 -6.68
CA ALA A 33 -4.62 0.99 -6.57
C ALA A 33 -4.57 2.52 -6.71
N PHE A 34 -3.68 3.15 -5.96
CA PHE A 34 -3.35 4.55 -6.13
C PHE A 34 -2.69 4.76 -7.49
N THR A 35 -3.48 5.27 -8.42
CA THR A 35 -3.02 5.77 -9.71
C THR A 35 -2.98 7.28 -9.64
N TYR A 36 -1.90 7.88 -10.15
CA TYR A 36 -1.83 9.33 -10.29
C TYR A 36 -1.27 9.69 -11.65
N ASN A 37 -1.83 10.74 -12.26
CA ASN A 37 -1.31 11.25 -13.51
C ASN A 37 -0.17 12.23 -13.22
N LYS A 38 1.01 11.98 -13.80
CA LYS A 38 2.14 12.92 -13.74
C LYS A 38 2.65 13.20 -15.15
N LYS A 39 2.54 14.47 -15.57
CA LYS A 39 2.94 14.96 -16.90
C LYS A 39 2.31 14.16 -18.07
N GLY A 40 1.01 13.84 -17.96
CA GLY A 40 0.29 13.10 -19.01
C GLY A 40 0.59 11.60 -19.02
N LYS A 41 1.38 11.08 -18.09
CA LYS A 41 1.59 9.63 -17.90
C LYS A 41 0.89 9.17 -16.64
N GLU A 42 0.10 8.12 -16.77
CA GLU A 42 -0.49 7.43 -15.63
C GLU A 42 0.58 6.60 -14.92
N PHE A 43 0.82 6.89 -13.65
CA PHE A 43 1.69 6.11 -12.79
C PHE A 43 0.82 5.36 -11.79
N LYS A 44 0.76 4.03 -11.97
CA LYS A 44 0.21 3.12 -10.96
C LYS A 44 1.27 2.87 -9.89
N MET A 45 0.96 3.16 -8.63
CA MET A 45 1.79 2.74 -7.52
C MET A 45 1.24 1.46 -6.88
N SER A 46 2.12 0.72 -6.20
CA SER A 46 1.74 -0.42 -5.33
C SER A 46 1.23 0.07 -3.97
N TYR A 47 0.35 1.07 -3.98
CA TYR A 47 -0.41 1.49 -2.81
C TYR A 47 -1.88 1.25 -3.12
N TYR A 48 -2.63 0.63 -2.23
CA TYR A 48 -4.05 0.35 -2.41
C TYR A 48 -4.84 0.98 -1.27
N GLN A 49 -6.08 1.34 -1.54
CA GLN A 49 -6.97 1.86 -0.50
C GLN A 49 -7.09 0.85 0.65
N ALA A 50 -7.03 1.34 1.88
CA ALA A 50 -7.30 0.51 3.05
C ALA A 50 -8.76 0.05 2.99
N PRO A 51 -9.05 -1.24 3.24
CA PRO A 51 -10.43 -1.72 3.32
C PRO A 51 -11.17 -1.00 4.47
N GLU A 52 -12.48 -0.90 4.35
CA GLU A 52 -13.33 -0.28 5.39
C GLU A 52 -13.14 -0.98 6.74
N GLU A 53 -12.96 -2.31 6.74
CA GLU A 53 -12.60 -3.11 7.93
C GLU A 53 -11.36 -2.56 8.65
N ALA A 54 -10.35 -2.07 7.92
CA ALA A 54 -9.14 -1.47 8.49
C ALA A 54 -9.35 -0.04 9.00
N LEU A 55 -10.43 0.63 8.57
CA LEU A 55 -10.82 1.96 9.04
C LEU A 55 -11.75 1.86 10.26
N GLU A 56 -12.58 0.82 10.29
CA GLU A 56 -13.53 0.55 11.37
C GLU A 56 -12.88 -0.16 12.57
N ASP A 57 -11.92 -1.06 12.31
CA ASP A 57 -11.27 -1.86 13.34
C ASP A 57 -9.74 -1.64 13.43
N HIS A 58 -9.28 -1.34 14.65
CA HIS A 58 -7.87 -1.06 14.92
C HIS A 58 -6.96 -2.30 14.88
N GLU A 59 -7.49 -3.49 15.14
CA GLU A 59 -6.73 -4.75 15.02
C GLU A 59 -6.52 -5.12 13.56
N GLU A 60 -7.58 -4.99 12.74
CA GLU A 60 -7.49 -5.08 11.28
C GLU A 60 -6.49 -4.06 10.75
N MET A 61 -6.61 -2.78 11.14
CA MET A 61 -5.68 -1.73 10.75
C MET A 61 -4.22 -2.12 11.05
N LYS A 62 -3.96 -2.69 12.23
CA LYS A 62 -2.64 -3.19 12.62
C LYS A 62 -2.18 -4.34 11.73
N SER A 63 -3.06 -5.29 11.41
CA SER A 63 -2.75 -6.41 10.50
C SER A 63 -2.36 -5.90 9.11
N TRP A 64 -3.16 -4.98 8.55
CA TRP A 64 -2.91 -4.37 7.25
C TRP A 64 -1.65 -3.49 7.25
N ALA A 65 -1.42 -2.70 8.31
CA ALA A 65 -0.20 -1.91 8.47
C ALA A 65 1.05 -2.79 8.57
N ASN A 66 0.99 -3.92 9.29
CA ASN A 66 2.08 -4.89 9.36
C ASN A 66 2.36 -5.53 8.00
N LYS A 67 1.31 -5.94 7.26
CA LYS A 67 1.43 -6.43 5.88
C LYS A 67 2.11 -5.39 4.99
N ALA A 68 1.70 -4.13 5.09
CA ALA A 68 2.26 -3.02 4.32
C ALA A 68 3.71 -2.69 4.68
N TYR A 69 4.04 -2.77 5.98
CA TYR A 69 5.40 -2.62 6.46
C TYR A 69 6.32 -3.74 5.95
N GLY A 70 5.84 -4.99 5.97
CA GLY A 70 6.52 -6.13 5.36
C GLY A 70 6.75 -5.94 3.85
N ALA A 71 5.74 -5.44 3.14
CA ALA A 71 5.86 -5.08 1.72
C ALA A 71 6.89 -3.97 1.48
N ALA A 72 6.92 -2.93 2.32
CA ALA A 72 7.90 -1.86 2.25
C ALA A 72 9.33 -2.36 2.49
N LEU A 73 9.53 -3.26 3.46
CA LEU A 73 10.80 -3.92 3.72
C LEU A 73 11.26 -4.75 2.52
N LYS A 74 10.38 -5.59 1.95
CA LYS A 74 10.68 -6.37 0.73
C LYS A 74 11.06 -5.46 -0.44
N ALA A 75 10.30 -4.38 -0.65
CA ALA A 75 10.56 -3.40 -1.69
C ALA A 75 11.91 -2.68 -1.50
N ALA A 76 12.24 -2.27 -0.27
CA ALA A 76 13.52 -1.63 0.06
C ALA A 76 14.70 -2.59 -0.11
N SER A 77 14.55 -3.84 0.34
CA SER A 77 15.55 -4.89 0.15
C SER A 77 15.80 -5.18 -1.34
N LYS A 78 14.73 -5.20 -2.16
CA LYS A 78 14.83 -5.34 -3.62
C LYS A 78 15.51 -4.14 -4.29
N LYS A 79 15.33 -2.93 -3.74
CA LYS A 79 15.98 -1.70 -4.22
C LYS A 79 17.49 -1.68 -3.93
N ARG A 80 17.94 -2.24 -2.80
CA ARG A 80 19.37 -2.34 -2.45
C ARG A 80 20.15 -3.38 -3.26
N LYS A 81 19.46 -4.36 -3.85
CA LYS A 81 20.06 -5.42 -4.66
C LYS A 81 20.26 -5.06 -6.14
N LYS A 82 20.06 -3.80 -6.52
CA LYS A 82 20.24 -3.29 -7.88
C LYS A 82 21.29 -2.19 -7.86
#